data_AF-A0A2E8RTC8-F1
#
_entry.id   AF-A0A2E8RTC8-F1
#
_cell.length_a   1.000
_cell.length_b   1.000
_cell.length_c   1.000
_cell.angle_alpha   90.00
_cell.angle_beta   90.00
_cell.angle_gamma   90.00
#
_symmetry.space_group_name_H-M   'P 1'
#
loop_
_entity.id
_entity.type
_entity.pdbx_description
1 polymer ?
#
loop_
_entity_poly.entity_id
_entity_poly.type
_entity_poly.pdbx_seq_one_letter_code
_entity_poly.pdbx_strand_id
1 'polypeptide(L)'
;MVNLNLKIVLQHVFSALMGLFFVLVGIKHFTDPAWFEPIVPDILGNSRIWVYISGVPEVLLGVAILIPKYRTWAGPSIALLLIILYWANLNMWINDIPLNGKTYAARWHILRGLAQIVLISIALWLSDWSISIFAKKKAKYESYDK
;
A
#
# COMPACT_ATOMS: atom_id res chain seq x y z
N MET A 1 8.00 -27.31 3.45
CA MET A 1 7.40 -26.86 4.73
C MET A 1 8.28 -25.74 5.27
N VAL A 2 7.84 -24.47 5.21
CA VAL A 2 8.59 -23.38 5.85
C VAL A 2 8.47 -23.55 7.36
N ASN A 3 9.59 -23.48 8.09
CA ASN A 3 9.60 -23.53 9.55
C ASN A 3 8.71 -22.41 10.11
N LEU A 4 7.73 -22.74 10.97
CA LEU A 4 6.77 -21.77 11.52
C LEU A 4 7.46 -20.59 12.22
N ASN A 5 8.58 -20.83 12.91
CA ASN A 5 9.38 -19.78 13.54
C ASN A 5 10.01 -18.84 12.50
N LEU A 6 10.50 -19.40 11.39
CA LEU A 6 11.06 -18.61 10.29
C LEU A 6 9.98 -17.73 9.64
N LYS A 7 8.78 -18.27 9.41
CA LYS A 7 7.65 -17.48 8.85
C LYS A 7 7.34 -16.27 9.73
N ILE A 8 7.22 -16.47 11.04
CA ILE A 8 6.89 -15.40 12.00
C ILE A 8 7.98 -14.32 11.99
N VAL A 9 9.26 -14.71 12.06
CA VAL A 9 10.38 -13.77 12.00
C VAL A 9 10.35 -12.95 10.71
N LEU A 10 10.15 -13.61 9.57
CA LEU A 10 10.03 -12.92 8.28
C LEU A 10 8.84 -11.95 8.27
N GLN A 11 7.67 -12.34 8.76
CA GLN A 11 6.52 -11.45 8.85
C GLN A 11 6.80 -10.23 9.71
N HIS A 12 7.54 -10.38 10.82
CA HIS A 12 7.96 -9.22 11.63
C HIS A 12 8.91 -8.30 10.86
N VAL A 13 9.96 -8.85 10.23
CA VAL A 13 10.92 -8.06 9.44
C VAL A 13 10.22 -7.31 8.30
N PHE A 14 9.43 -8.01 7.48
CA PHE A 14 8.71 -7.38 6.37
C PHE A 14 7.66 -6.37 6.85
N SER A 15 6.97 -6.64 7.97
CA SER A 15 6.05 -5.65 8.54
C SER A 15 6.78 -4.40 9.02
N ALA A 16 7.97 -4.53 9.61
CA ALA A 16 8.77 -3.41 10.07
C ALA A 16 9.23 -2.55 8.89
N LEU A 17 9.76 -3.18 7.85
CA LEU A 17 10.20 -2.51 6.63
C LEU A 17 9.04 -1.77 5.94
N MET A 18 7.92 -2.47 5.71
CA MET A 18 6.75 -1.89 5.06
C MET A 18 6.11 -0.80 5.92
N GLY A 19 5.86 -1.07 7.21
CA GLY A 19 5.21 -0.12 8.10
C GLY A 19 6.00 1.17 8.25
N LEU A 20 7.32 1.08 8.46
CA LEU A 20 8.18 2.25 8.53
C LEU A 20 8.21 3.02 7.20
N PHE A 21 8.31 2.33 6.07
CA PHE A 21 8.26 2.95 4.76
C PHE A 21 6.97 3.76 4.55
N PHE A 22 5.81 3.18 4.82
CA PHE A 22 4.51 3.85 4.70
C PHE A 22 4.36 5.03 5.65
N VAL A 23 4.82 4.91 6.90
CA VAL A 23 4.78 6.02 7.85
C VAL A 23 5.64 7.18 7.35
N LEU A 24 6.85 6.91 6.87
CA LEU A 24 7.75 7.94 6.38
C LEU A 24 7.21 8.64 5.12
N VAL A 25 6.68 7.88 4.16
CA VAL A 25 6.07 8.44 2.94
C VAL A 25 4.78 9.20 3.27
N GLY A 26 3.95 8.68 4.18
CA GLY A 26 2.74 9.34 4.65
C GLY A 26 3.06 10.67 5.34
N ILE A 27 4.11 10.74 6.17
CA ILE A 27 4.57 12.00 6.77
C ILE A 27 5.00 12.99 5.68
N LYS A 28 5.69 12.52 4.63
CA LYS A 28 6.12 13.39 3.52
C LYS A 28 4.96 14.08 2.80
N HIS A 29 3.77 13.48 2.74
CA HIS A 29 2.60 14.15 2.17
C HIS A 29 2.25 15.44 2.92
N PHE A 30 2.58 15.54 4.20
CA PHE A 30 2.34 16.73 5.02
C PHE A 30 3.53 17.69 5.04
N THR A 31 4.76 17.18 5.03
CA THR A 31 5.97 17.99 5.14
C THR A 31 6.53 18.48 3.81
N ASP A 32 6.25 17.77 2.71
CA ASP A 32 6.72 18.08 1.35
C ASP A 32 5.63 17.76 0.30
N PRO A 33 4.44 18.37 0.39
CA PRO A 33 3.33 18.08 -0.52
C PRO A 33 3.65 18.46 -1.97
N ALA A 34 4.47 19.49 -2.19
CA ALA A 34 4.79 20.03 -3.51
C ALA A 34 5.47 18.99 -4.43
N TRP A 35 6.12 17.98 -3.86
CA TRP A 35 6.70 16.88 -4.63
C TRP A 35 5.62 15.96 -5.23
N PHE A 36 4.49 15.77 -4.55
CA PHE A 36 3.40 14.87 -4.95
C PHE A 36 2.32 15.56 -5.77
N GLU A 37 2.09 16.86 -5.55
CA GLU A 37 1.05 17.64 -6.24
C GLU A 37 1.04 17.48 -7.77
N PRO A 38 2.19 17.50 -8.49
CA PRO A 38 2.20 17.42 -9.95
C PRO A 38 1.64 16.12 -10.51
N ILE A 39 1.72 15.01 -9.76
CA ILE A 39 1.33 13.69 -10.26
C ILE A 39 -0.11 13.34 -9.94
N VAL A 40 -0.81 14.16 -9.14
CA VAL A 40 -2.23 13.98 -8.88
C VAL A 40 -3.02 14.22 -10.18
N PRO A 41 -3.93 13.30 -10.57
CA PRO A 41 -4.77 13.50 -11.76
C PRO A 41 -5.59 14.80 -11.71
N ASP A 42 -5.51 15.61 -12.77
CA ASP A 42 -6.15 16.94 -12.85
C ASP A 42 -7.67 16.90 -12.63
N ILE A 43 -8.34 15.79 -12.96
CA ILE A 43 -9.78 15.58 -12.75
C ILE A 43 -10.19 15.72 -11.27
N LEU A 44 -9.25 15.55 -10.34
CA LEU A 44 -9.49 15.68 -8.91
C LEU A 44 -9.47 17.14 -8.42
N GLY A 45 -9.09 18.09 -9.27
CA GLY A 45 -9.08 19.52 -8.96
C GLY A 45 -7.91 19.92 -8.07
N ASN A 46 -8.17 20.25 -6.80
CA ASN A 46 -7.12 20.74 -5.90
C ASN A 46 -6.19 19.60 -5.44
N SER A 47 -5.07 19.44 -6.13
CA SER A 47 -4.07 18.38 -5.86
C SER A 47 -3.61 18.34 -4.41
N ARG A 48 -3.37 19.49 -3.78
CA ARG A 48 -2.86 19.57 -2.40
C ARG A 48 -3.81 18.93 -1.38
N ILE A 49 -5.12 19.10 -1.57
CA ILE A 49 -6.12 18.46 -0.70
C ILE A 49 -5.99 16.94 -0.79
N TRP A 50 -5.87 16.41 -2.00
CA TRP A 50 -5.76 14.96 -2.20
C TRP A 50 -4.45 14.38 -1.67
N VAL A 51 -3.34 15.12 -1.78
CA VAL A 51 -2.06 14.75 -1.15
C VAL A 51 -2.21 14.64 0.37
N TYR A 52 -2.86 15.60 1.03
CA TYR A 52 -3.09 15.49 2.48
C TYR A 52 -4.03 14.35 2.84
N ILE A 53 -5.11 14.16 2.07
CA ILE A 53 -6.07 13.07 2.30
C ILE A 53 -5.39 11.71 2.14
N SER A 54 -4.51 11.52 1.15
CA SER A 54 -3.81 10.24 0.94
C SER A 54 -2.75 9.96 2.01
N GLY A 55 -2.11 10.99 2.56
CA GLY A 55 -1.11 10.82 3.62
C GLY A 55 -1.68 10.22 4.91
N VAL A 56 -2.95 10.52 5.26
CA VAL A 56 -3.60 10.01 6.49
C VAL A 56 -3.67 8.47 6.52
N PRO A 57 -4.30 7.79 5.55
CA PRO A 57 -4.37 6.33 5.55
C PRO A 57 -3.00 5.68 5.38
N GLU A 58 -2.04 6.30 4.67
CA GLU A 58 -0.67 5.77 4.60
C GLU A 58 -0.01 5.68 5.98
N VAL A 59 -0.07 6.75 6.78
CA VAL A 59 0.48 6.75 8.15
C VAL A 59 -0.26 5.74 9.02
N LEU A 60 -1.60 5.79 9.03
CA LEU A 60 -2.41 4.93 9.90
C LEU A 60 -2.21 3.45 9.59
N LEU A 61 -2.21 3.08 8.30
CA LEU A 61 -2.00 1.70 7.89
C LEU A 61 -0.55 1.26 8.05
N GLY A 62 0.41 2.17 7.85
CA GLY A 62 1.82 1.96 8.15
C GLY A 62 2.05 1.62 9.63
N VAL A 63 1.38 2.31 10.55
CA VAL A 63 1.39 1.97 11.99
C VAL A 63 0.65 0.65 12.25
N ALA A 64 -0.52 0.46 11.63
CA ALA A 64 -1.33 -0.72 11.87
C ALA A 64 -0.62 -2.02 11.48
N ILE A 65 0.11 -2.06 10.35
CA ILE A 65 0.78 -3.29 9.89
C ILE A 65 1.94 -3.72 10.82
N LEU A 66 2.52 -2.78 11.59
CA LEU A 66 3.55 -3.07 12.61
C LEU A 66 3.00 -3.90 13.77
N ILE A 67 1.71 -3.77 14.07
CA ILE A 67 1.07 -4.40 15.23
C ILE A 67 0.40 -5.70 14.76
N PRO A 68 0.85 -6.89 15.20
CA PRO A 68 0.34 -8.18 14.71
C PRO A 68 -1.18 -8.32 14.73
N LYS A 69 -1.83 -7.78 15.78
CA LYS A 69 -3.29 -7.78 15.97
C LYS A 69 -4.06 -7.12 14.81
N TYR A 70 -3.48 -6.11 14.17
CA TYR A 70 -4.16 -5.32 13.14
C TYR A 70 -3.84 -5.76 11.71
N ARG A 71 -2.86 -6.67 11.53
CA ARG A 71 -2.41 -7.09 10.19
C ARG A 71 -3.53 -7.66 9.34
N THR A 72 -4.46 -8.41 9.92
CA THR A 72 -5.58 -9.05 9.23
C THR A 72 -6.45 -8.09 8.42
N TRP A 73 -6.64 -6.86 8.89
CA TRP A 73 -7.35 -5.83 8.12
C TRP A 73 -6.40 -4.80 7.48
N ALA A 74 -5.25 -4.52 8.10
CA ALA A 74 -4.28 -3.57 7.55
C ALA A 74 -3.72 -4.02 6.19
N GLY A 75 -3.41 -5.31 6.00
CA GLY A 75 -2.85 -5.83 4.76
C GLY A 75 -3.76 -5.59 3.53
N PRO A 76 -5.03 -6.02 3.54
CA PRO A 76 -5.97 -5.75 2.46
C PRO A 76 -6.24 -4.25 2.26
N SER A 77 -6.29 -3.46 3.33
CA SER A 77 -6.43 -2.00 3.23
C SER A 77 -5.22 -1.34 2.56
N ILE A 78 -3.99 -1.79 2.88
CA ILE A 78 -2.76 -1.33 2.21
C ILE A 78 -2.79 -1.72 0.74
N ALA A 79 -3.21 -2.94 0.41
CA ALA A 79 -3.33 -3.39 -0.96
C ALA A 79 -4.29 -2.49 -1.77
N LEU A 80 -5.47 -2.19 -1.22
CA LEU A 80 -6.42 -1.28 -1.84
C LEU A 80 -5.86 0.14 -1.98
N LEU A 81 -5.21 0.66 -0.94
CA LEU A 81 -4.58 1.97 -0.96
C LEU A 81 -3.51 2.05 -2.06
N LEU A 82 -2.65 1.04 -2.19
CA LEU A 82 -1.63 0.97 -3.23
C LEU A 82 -2.24 0.96 -4.65
N ILE A 83 -3.37 0.29 -4.86
CA ILE A 83 -4.09 0.33 -6.15
C ILE A 83 -4.56 1.75 -6.46
N ILE A 84 -5.15 2.44 -5.47
CA ILE A 84 -5.64 3.82 -5.61
C ILE A 84 -4.46 4.78 -5.88
N LEU A 85 -3.40 4.72 -5.08
CA LEU A 85 -2.22 5.60 -5.23
C LEU A 85 -1.40 5.30 -6.49
N TYR A 86 -1.49 4.09 -7.03
CA TYR A 86 -0.87 3.77 -8.31
C TYR A 86 -1.44 4.62 -9.45
N TRP A 87 -2.68 5.12 -9.33
CA TRP A 87 -3.25 6.02 -10.32
C TRP A 87 -2.43 7.29 -10.52
N ALA A 88 -1.91 7.91 -9.44
CA ALA A 88 -1.02 9.07 -9.55
C ALA A 88 0.32 8.71 -10.25
N ASN A 89 0.84 7.51 -9.98
CA ASN A 89 2.06 7.02 -10.63
C ASN A 89 1.85 6.72 -12.13
N LEU A 90 0.66 6.25 -12.48
CA LEU A 90 0.26 6.03 -13.87
C LEU A 90 0.03 7.35 -14.60
N ASN A 91 -0.60 8.33 -13.93
CA ASN A 91 -0.78 9.69 -14.45
C ASN A 91 0.56 10.35 -14.80
N MET A 92 1.55 10.23 -13.91
CA MET A 92 2.92 10.68 -14.15
C MET A 92 3.54 10.05 -15.41
N TRP A 93 3.30 8.76 -15.64
CA TRP A 93 3.85 8.04 -16.79
C TRP A 93 3.16 8.44 -18.10
N ILE A 94 1.83 8.39 -18.14
CA ILE A 94 1.06 8.62 -19.38
C ILE A 94 1.22 10.06 -19.88
N ASN A 95 1.35 11.03 -18.96
CA ASN A 95 1.41 12.44 -19.27
C ASN A 95 2.83 13.03 -19.19
N ASP A 96 3.87 12.19 -19.09
CA ASP A 96 5.29 12.59 -19.01
C ASP A 96 5.54 13.73 -18.00
N ILE A 97 4.92 13.65 -16.82
CA ILE A 97 4.93 14.72 -15.83
C ILE A 97 6.34 14.83 -15.21
N PRO A 98 7.02 15.99 -15.30
CA PRO A 98 8.33 16.17 -14.71
C PRO A 98 8.24 16.32 -13.18
N LEU A 99 9.09 15.59 -12.46
CA LEU A 99 9.31 15.78 -11.03
C LEU A 99 10.66 16.48 -10.83
N ASN A 100 10.67 17.63 -10.17
CA ASN A 100 11.87 18.47 -9.98
C ASN A 100 12.61 18.76 -11.30
N GLY A 101 11.85 19.05 -12.36
CA GLY A 101 12.39 19.37 -13.69
C GLY A 101 12.93 18.16 -14.47
N LYS A 102 12.69 16.93 -14.01
CA LYS A 102 13.14 15.70 -14.69
C LYS A 102 11.97 14.74 -14.92
N THR A 103 11.84 14.25 -16.15
CA THR A 103 10.98 13.12 -16.49
C THR A 103 11.75 11.81 -16.31
N TYR A 104 11.04 10.69 -16.23
CA TYR A 104 11.65 9.37 -16.05
C TYR A 104 11.50 8.54 -17.32
N ALA A 105 12.52 7.74 -17.63
CA ALA A 105 12.44 6.77 -18.71
C ALA A 105 11.41 5.66 -18.38
N ALA A 106 10.73 5.11 -19.40
CA ALA A 106 9.71 4.06 -19.27
C ALA A 106 10.11 2.89 -18.36
N ARG A 107 11.39 2.46 -18.40
CA ARG A 107 11.91 1.39 -17.53
C ARG A 107 11.69 1.64 -16.03
N TRP A 108 11.73 2.90 -15.58
CA TRP A 108 11.53 3.26 -14.18
C TRP A 108 10.06 3.20 -13.78
N HIS A 109 9.15 3.53 -14.70
CA HIS A 109 7.71 3.37 -14.47
C HIS A 109 7.33 1.88 -14.39
N ILE A 110 7.89 1.05 -15.27
CA ILE A 110 7.70 -0.41 -15.23
C ILE A 110 8.22 -0.97 -13.90
N LEU A 111 9.44 -0.60 -13.50
CA LEU A 111 10.02 -1.04 -12.23
C LEU A 111 9.16 -0.63 -11.03
N ARG A 112 8.61 0.60 -11.06
CA ARG A 112 7.68 1.07 -10.03
C ARG A 112 6.39 0.25 -10.00
N GLY A 113 5.80 -0.06 -11.15
CA GLY A 113 4.62 -0.94 -11.24
C GLY A 113 4.89 -2.33 -10.68
N LEU A 114 6.04 -2.93 -10.99
CA LEU A 114 6.45 -4.21 -10.43
C LEU A 114 6.66 -4.14 -8.91
N ALA A 115 7.31 -3.09 -8.42
CA ALA A 115 7.46 -2.86 -6.99
C ALA A 115 6.10 -2.73 -6.29
N GLN A 116 5.13 -2.05 -6.90
CA GLN A 116 3.76 -1.92 -6.38
C GLN A 116 3.08 -3.30 -6.25
N ILE A 117 3.21 -4.16 -7.26
CA ILE A 117 2.67 -5.52 -7.24
C ILE A 117 3.31 -6.33 -6.10
N VAL A 118 4.63 -6.24 -5.94
CA VAL A 118 5.35 -6.91 -4.86
C VAL A 118 4.89 -6.41 -3.48
N LEU A 119 4.72 -5.10 -3.29
CA LEU A 119 4.22 -4.52 -2.05
C LEU A 119 2.79 -5.00 -1.75
N ILE A 120 1.91 -5.05 -2.75
CA ILE A 120 0.56 -5.60 -2.60
C ILE A 120 0.64 -7.07 -2.15
N SER A 121 1.45 -7.90 -2.82
CA SER A 121 1.62 -9.31 -2.46
C SER A 121 2.13 -9.49 -1.03
N ILE A 122 3.11 -8.68 -0.59
CA ILE A 122 3.63 -8.70 0.77
C ILE A 122 2.54 -8.31 1.78
N ALA A 123 1.77 -7.25 1.52
CA ALA A 123 0.70 -6.80 2.41
C ALA A 123 -0.38 -7.88 2.61
N LEU A 124 -0.78 -8.55 1.53
CA LEU A 124 -1.75 -9.65 1.59
C LEU A 124 -1.19 -10.90 2.29
N TRP A 125 0.11 -11.17 2.13
CA TRP A 125 0.77 -12.27 2.84
C TRP A 125 0.92 -11.98 4.34
N LEU A 126 1.25 -10.75 4.74
CA LEU A 126 1.39 -10.33 6.14
C LEU A 126 0.07 -10.41 6.91
N SER A 127 -1.07 -10.31 6.22
CA SER A 127 -2.41 -10.39 6.80
C SER A 127 -2.99 -11.79 6.86
N ASP A 128 -2.25 -12.80 6.33
CA ASP A 128 -2.76 -14.16 6.11
C ASP A 128 -4.14 -14.14 5.40
N TRP A 129 -4.33 -13.17 4.50
CA TRP A 129 -5.64 -12.80 3.93
C TRP A 129 -6.39 -14.01 3.35
N SER A 130 -5.69 -14.87 2.62
CA SER A 130 -6.22 -16.10 2.04
C SER A 130 -6.91 -16.97 3.11
N ILE A 131 -6.24 -17.20 4.24
CA ILE A 131 -6.76 -18.04 5.33
C ILE A 131 -8.00 -17.40 5.96
N SER A 132 -7.99 -16.08 6.16
CA SER A 132 -9.12 -15.36 6.77
C SER A 132 -10.40 -15.38 5.93
N ILE A 133 -10.29 -15.27 4.59
CA ILE A 133 -11.43 -15.37 3.67
C ILE A 133 -12.03 -16.78 3.72
N PHE A 134 -11.20 -17.81 3.59
CA PHE A 134 -11.67 -19.19 3.59
C PHE A 134 -12.29 -19.58 4.92
N ALA A 135 -11.70 -19.18 6.05
CA ALA A 135 -12.24 -19.44 7.38
C ALA A 135 -13.60 -18.77 7.61
N LYS A 136 -13.75 -17.49 7.24
CA LYS A 136 -15.04 -16.78 7.33
C LYS A 136 -16.09 -17.38 6.41
N LYS A 137 -15.71 -17.76 5.19
CA LYS A 137 -16.61 -18.38 4.21
C LYS A 137 -17.11 -19.73 4.72
N LYS A 138 -16.22 -20.58 5.25
CA LYS A 138 -16.55 -21.88 5.85
C LYS A 138 -17.51 -21.74 7.04
N ALA A 139 -17.20 -20.86 7.99
CA ALA A 139 -18.06 -20.62 9.16
C ALA A 139 -19.47 -20.12 8.76
N LYS A 140 -19.57 -19.33 7.69
CA LYS A 140 -20.86 -18.89 7.14
C LYS A 140 -21.65 -20.06 6.52
N TYR A 141 -21.01 -20.96 5.78
CA TYR A 141 -21.70 -22.14 5.23
C TYR A 141 -22.19 -23.09 6.32
N GLU A 142 -21.36 -23.38 7.32
CA GLU A 142 -21.74 -24.23 8.47
C GLU A 142 -22.89 -23.65 9.31
N SER A 143 -23.19 -22.35 9.18
CA SER A 143 -24.35 -21.72 9.83
C SER A 143 -25.65 -21.84 9.04
N TYR A 144 -25.61 -22.17 7.74
CA TYR A 144 -26.80 -22.44 6.93
C TYR A 144 -27.24 -23.91 7.01
N ASP A 145 -26.32 -24.81 7.36
CA ASP A 145 -26.59 -26.26 7.51
C ASP A 145 -27.08 -26.65 8.92
N LYS A 146 -27.31 -25.67 9.81
CA LYS A 146 -27.91 -25.85 11.16
C LYS A 146 -29.29 -25.22 11.21
#